data_AF-A0A315TT81-F1
#
_entry.id   AF-A0A315TT81-F1
#
_cell.length_a   1.000
_cell.length_b   1.000
_cell.length_c   1.000
_cell.angle_alpha   90.00
_cell.angle_beta   90.00
_cell.angle_gamma   90.00
#
_symmetry.space_group_name_H-M   'P 1'
#
loop_
_entity.id
_entity.type
_entity.pdbx_description
1 polymer ?
#
loop_
_entity_poly.entity_id
_entity_poly.type
_entity_poly.pdbx_seq_one_letter_code
_entity_poly.pdbx_strand_id
1 'polypeptide(L)'
;MRDKLVAAGFAVHKGRSAIQCGHEPHRNNFPILTPDILISKTKVCIEVDPAYTHTGDEEKDKTRNGLLAGVGWQVVRLRLGGLGPIGEYDVLAESESVTREVMDALVLAVSDAVAGRPGTIRTIKKKETSIVRKKPRLGPIAEHKYYENAFYISWTLNSGAVQRMVAMDSGRYLAIAERSEAPRFICVLGLDKVPRQQWRGAVEGILQDMSDSDFVPASTFPWGDELFIGLQAEAVGISPKFNLGATSWGLTANVDGADAFTEVALCAGSEVLTELHPEAVDRGWRIANVQLRTGRYGPYQEIQLLRRPPVETE
;
A
#
# COMPACT_ATOMS: atom_id res chain seq x y z
N MET A 1 -12.91 -7.82 19.08
CA MET A 1 -13.91 -8.57 19.91
C MET A 1 -13.67 -8.39 21.40
N ARG A 2 -12.52 -8.80 21.96
CA ARG A 2 -12.20 -8.62 23.40
C ARG A 2 -12.45 -7.19 23.90
N ASP A 3 -11.94 -6.17 23.20
CA ASP A 3 -12.13 -4.76 23.59
C ASP A 3 -13.60 -4.33 23.63
N LYS A 4 -14.43 -4.88 22.75
CA LYS A 4 -15.87 -4.60 22.72
C LYS A 4 -16.59 -5.24 23.92
N LEU A 5 -16.21 -6.45 24.32
CA LEU A 5 -16.73 -7.09 25.53
C LEU A 5 -16.31 -6.30 26.78
N VAL A 6 -15.06 -5.84 26.84
CA VAL A 6 -14.57 -4.97 27.92
C VAL A 6 -15.33 -3.65 27.96
N ALA A 7 -15.51 -3.00 26.81
CA ALA A 7 -16.30 -1.77 26.70
C ALA A 7 -17.77 -1.96 27.09
N ALA A 8 -18.31 -3.17 26.92
CA ALA A 8 -19.64 -3.55 27.39
C ALA A 8 -19.69 -3.90 28.90
N GLY A 9 -18.58 -3.77 29.62
CA GLY A 9 -18.50 -3.96 31.07
C GLY A 9 -18.12 -5.38 31.52
N PHE A 10 -17.78 -6.30 30.61
CA PHE A 10 -17.35 -7.65 30.99
C PHE A 10 -15.86 -7.69 31.37
N ALA A 11 -15.56 -8.35 32.49
CA ALA A 11 -14.19 -8.70 32.83
C ALA A 11 -13.73 -9.88 31.95
N VAL A 12 -12.88 -9.65 30.95
CA VAL A 12 -12.38 -10.70 30.06
C VAL A 12 -11.06 -11.26 30.58
N HIS A 13 -10.91 -12.59 30.61
CA HIS A 13 -9.66 -13.23 31.05
C HIS A 13 -8.50 -12.88 30.11
N LYS A 14 -7.34 -12.54 30.69
CA LYS A 14 -6.13 -12.18 29.95
C LYS A 14 -5.33 -13.42 29.58
N GLY A 15 -4.98 -13.57 28.31
CA GLY A 15 -4.17 -14.68 27.81
C GLY A 15 -4.99 -15.92 27.40
N ARG A 16 -4.27 -17.01 27.08
CA ARG A 16 -4.87 -18.30 26.74
C ARG A 16 -5.40 -18.96 28.01
N SER A 17 -6.52 -19.65 27.90
CA SER A 17 -7.14 -20.37 29.00
C SER A 17 -7.46 -21.79 28.59
N ALA A 18 -7.48 -22.67 29.57
CA ALA A 18 -7.84 -24.06 29.39
C ALA A 18 -8.79 -24.46 30.52
N ILE A 19 -9.81 -25.23 30.18
CA ILE A 19 -10.80 -25.75 31.12
C ILE A 19 -10.63 -27.27 31.13
N GLN A 20 -10.33 -27.80 32.30
CA GLN A 20 -10.40 -29.24 32.53
C GLN A 20 -11.88 -29.64 32.60
N CYS A 21 -12.34 -30.43 31.64
CA CYS A 21 -13.68 -30.99 31.63
C CYS A 21 -13.76 -32.29 32.45
N GLY A 22 -15.00 -32.76 32.66
CA GLY A 22 -15.28 -34.05 33.30
C GLY A 22 -14.81 -35.23 32.46
N HIS A 23 -14.92 -36.44 33.00
CA HIS A 23 -14.51 -37.66 32.31
C HIS A 23 -15.32 -37.86 31.01
N GLU A 24 -14.64 -38.11 29.90
CA GLU A 24 -15.22 -38.48 28.61
C GLU A 24 -15.10 -40.01 28.43
N PRO A 25 -16.17 -40.80 28.63
CA PRO A 25 -16.08 -42.26 28.68
C PRO A 25 -15.57 -42.89 27.39
N HIS A 26 -15.94 -42.33 26.22
CA HIS A 26 -15.55 -42.85 24.92
C HIS A 26 -14.04 -42.80 24.67
N ARG A 27 -13.35 -41.79 25.21
CA ARG A 27 -11.90 -41.60 25.08
C ARG A 27 -11.14 -41.98 26.35
N ASN A 28 -11.85 -42.36 27.39
CA ASN A 28 -11.35 -42.67 28.72
C ASN A 28 -10.31 -41.64 29.22
N ASN A 29 -10.64 -40.36 29.09
CA ASN A 29 -9.76 -39.26 29.49
C ASN A 29 -10.55 -38.12 30.13
N PHE A 30 -9.81 -37.12 30.63
CA PHE A 30 -10.38 -35.85 31.08
C PHE A 30 -9.93 -34.79 30.08
N PRO A 31 -10.74 -34.43 29.08
CA PRO A 31 -10.32 -33.51 28.04
C PRO A 31 -10.09 -32.11 28.60
N ILE A 32 -9.04 -31.46 28.11
CA ILE A 32 -8.75 -30.05 28.35
C ILE A 32 -9.20 -29.28 27.11
N LEU A 33 -10.21 -28.43 27.27
CA LEU A 33 -10.73 -27.60 26.19
C LEU A 33 -10.22 -26.16 26.35
N THR A 34 -9.94 -25.50 25.23
CA THR A 34 -9.42 -24.13 25.19
C THR A 34 -10.40 -23.22 24.47
N PRO A 35 -11.42 -22.69 25.15
CA PRO A 35 -12.30 -21.70 24.53
C PRO A 35 -11.55 -20.44 24.14
N ASP A 36 -11.99 -19.77 23.07
CA ASP A 36 -11.33 -18.55 22.56
C ASP A 36 -11.28 -17.41 23.58
N ILE A 37 -12.38 -17.24 24.33
CA ILE A 37 -12.54 -16.17 25.33
C ILE A 37 -13.25 -16.71 26.56
N LEU A 38 -12.69 -16.41 27.74
CA LEU A 38 -13.38 -16.60 29.02
C LEU A 38 -13.82 -15.27 29.60
N ILE A 39 -15.05 -15.22 30.10
CA ILE A 39 -15.52 -14.14 30.94
C ILE A 39 -15.08 -14.45 32.38
N SER A 40 -14.21 -13.61 32.92
CA SER A 40 -13.63 -13.78 34.25
C SER A 40 -14.69 -13.67 35.33
N LYS A 41 -14.49 -14.44 36.42
CA LYS A 41 -15.39 -14.48 37.59
C LYS A 41 -16.81 -14.97 37.26
N THR A 42 -17.04 -15.47 36.06
CA THR A 42 -18.26 -16.17 35.67
C THR A 42 -17.90 -17.56 35.16
N LYS A 43 -18.92 -18.38 34.91
CA LYS A 43 -18.77 -19.68 34.24
C LYS A 43 -19.25 -19.59 32.78
N VAL A 44 -18.89 -18.51 32.08
CA VAL A 44 -19.27 -18.29 30.68
C VAL A 44 -18.03 -18.22 29.81
N CYS A 45 -18.03 -18.99 28.72
CA CYS A 45 -17.00 -18.94 27.69
C CYS A 45 -17.60 -18.66 26.30
N ILE A 46 -16.79 -18.10 25.42
CA ILE A 46 -17.15 -17.80 24.04
C ILE A 46 -16.26 -18.62 23.12
N GLU A 47 -16.86 -19.27 22.13
CA GLU A 47 -16.20 -19.88 20.98
C GLU A 47 -16.57 -19.10 19.71
N VAL A 48 -15.60 -18.83 18.85
CA VAL A 48 -15.80 -18.16 17.56
C VAL A 48 -15.59 -19.18 16.46
N ASP A 49 -16.69 -19.59 15.83
CA ASP A 49 -16.71 -20.68 14.87
C ASP A 49 -16.94 -20.14 13.45
N PRO A 50 -15.89 -19.97 12.64
CA PRO A 50 -16.07 -19.63 11.24
C PRO A 50 -16.39 -20.84 10.36
N ALA A 51 -17.27 -20.66 9.37
CA ALA A 51 -17.71 -21.73 8.46
C ALA A 51 -16.56 -22.50 7.80
N TYR A 52 -15.47 -21.81 7.44
CA TYR A 52 -14.33 -22.44 6.76
C TYR A 52 -13.58 -23.47 7.62
N THR A 53 -13.79 -23.52 8.95
CA THR A 53 -13.25 -24.58 9.83
C THR A 53 -14.31 -25.45 10.51
N HIS A 54 -15.56 -25.00 10.60
CA HIS A 54 -16.61 -25.70 11.38
C HIS A 54 -17.75 -26.29 10.55
N THR A 55 -17.74 -26.14 9.21
CA THR A 55 -18.74 -26.79 8.35
C THR A 55 -18.59 -28.32 8.45
N GLY A 56 -19.64 -29.02 8.87
CA GLY A 56 -19.64 -30.49 9.01
C GLY A 56 -19.11 -31.01 10.36
N ASP A 57 -18.75 -30.13 11.29
CA ASP A 57 -18.19 -30.46 12.61
C ASP A 57 -19.23 -30.32 13.75
N GLU A 58 -20.53 -30.29 13.42
CA GLU A 58 -21.61 -29.95 14.37
C GLU A 58 -21.70 -30.91 15.56
N GLU A 59 -21.54 -32.22 15.34
CA GLU A 59 -21.60 -33.22 16.41
C GLU A 59 -20.41 -33.09 17.38
N LYS A 60 -19.24 -32.74 16.86
CA LYS A 60 -18.06 -32.45 17.66
C LYS A 60 -18.25 -31.17 18.47
N ASP A 61 -18.85 -30.14 17.88
CA ASP A 61 -19.19 -28.89 18.57
C ASP A 61 -20.23 -29.11 19.69
N LYS A 62 -21.26 -29.94 19.45
CA LYS A 62 -22.23 -30.37 20.49
C LYS A 62 -21.55 -31.13 21.61
N THR A 63 -20.65 -32.06 21.29
CA THR A 63 -19.89 -32.83 22.29
C THR A 63 -19.05 -31.90 23.17
N ARG A 64 -18.35 -30.93 22.57
CA ARG A 64 -17.60 -29.92 23.33
C ARG A 64 -18.49 -29.07 24.24
N ASN A 65 -19.67 -28.65 23.76
CA ASN A 65 -20.65 -27.95 24.59
C ASN A 65 -21.08 -28.80 25.78
N GLY A 66 -21.39 -30.08 25.57
CA GLY A 66 -21.76 -31.02 26.63
C GLY A 66 -20.66 -31.21 27.68
N LEU A 67 -19.40 -31.34 27.24
CA LEU A 67 -18.24 -31.46 28.14
C LEU A 67 -18.03 -30.21 29.00
N LEU A 68 -18.23 -29.02 28.44
CA LEU A 68 -18.16 -27.75 29.17
C LEU A 68 -19.35 -27.60 30.14
N ALA A 69 -20.56 -27.88 29.67
CA ALA A 69 -21.77 -27.85 30.49
C ALA A 69 -21.69 -28.82 31.67
N GLY A 70 -21.13 -30.01 31.48
CA GLY A 70 -20.93 -31.01 32.54
C GLY A 70 -20.03 -30.54 33.69
N VAL A 71 -19.19 -29.53 33.47
CA VAL A 71 -18.38 -28.88 34.53
C VAL A 71 -18.88 -27.46 34.86
N GLY A 72 -20.15 -27.20 34.56
CA GLY A 72 -20.88 -25.99 34.91
C GLY A 72 -20.55 -24.77 34.05
N TRP A 73 -19.87 -24.95 32.91
CA TRP A 73 -19.60 -23.86 31.97
C TRP A 73 -20.71 -23.71 30.94
N GLN A 74 -21.10 -22.47 30.74
CA GLN A 74 -22.07 -22.08 29.73
C GLN A 74 -21.32 -21.53 28.50
N VAL A 75 -21.67 -22.05 27.34
CA VAL A 75 -21.00 -21.72 26.08
C VAL A 75 -21.88 -20.78 25.26
N VAL A 76 -21.30 -19.66 24.84
CA VAL A 76 -21.89 -18.75 23.86
C VAL A 76 -21.10 -18.91 22.57
N ARG A 77 -21.70 -19.43 21.50
CA ARG A 77 -21.00 -19.57 20.22
C ARG A 77 -21.34 -18.45 19.26
N LEU A 78 -20.31 -17.85 18.67
CA LEU A 78 -20.47 -16.99 17.50
C LEU A 78 -20.25 -17.83 16.24
N ARG A 79 -21.34 -18.20 15.56
CA ARG A 79 -21.37 -19.05 14.37
C ARG A 79 -21.38 -18.16 13.12
N LEU A 80 -20.26 -18.06 12.39
CA LEU A 80 -20.10 -17.19 11.22
C LEU A 80 -20.24 -17.97 9.91
N GLY A 81 -20.71 -17.30 8.84
CA GLY A 81 -20.82 -17.88 7.50
C GLY A 81 -22.02 -18.79 7.29
N GLY A 82 -23.12 -18.58 8.03
CA GLY A 82 -24.38 -19.32 7.83
C GLY A 82 -24.42 -20.70 8.48
N LEU A 83 -23.52 -20.97 9.42
CA LEU A 83 -23.53 -22.18 10.23
C LEU A 83 -24.82 -22.29 11.08
N GLY A 84 -25.29 -23.52 11.28
CA GLY A 84 -26.44 -23.83 12.14
C GLY A 84 -26.13 -23.67 13.64
N PRO A 85 -27.19 -23.61 14.48
CA PRO A 85 -27.05 -23.52 15.94
C PRO A 85 -26.61 -24.83 16.58
N ILE A 86 -25.91 -24.70 17.70
CA ILE A 86 -25.41 -25.77 18.57
C ILE A 86 -25.95 -25.58 20.00
N GLY A 87 -25.98 -24.35 20.51
CA GLY A 87 -26.43 -24.00 21.85
C GLY A 87 -27.51 -22.91 21.88
N GLU A 88 -28.12 -22.73 23.05
CA GLU A 88 -29.26 -21.82 23.23
C GLU A 88 -28.87 -20.34 23.23
N TYR A 89 -27.59 -20.01 23.42
CA TYR A 89 -27.06 -18.64 23.44
C TYR A 89 -26.34 -18.26 22.14
N ASP A 90 -26.46 -19.10 21.11
CA ASP A 90 -25.70 -18.92 19.88
C ASP A 90 -26.09 -17.64 19.15
N VAL A 91 -25.08 -17.00 18.58
CA VAL A 91 -25.23 -15.90 17.62
C VAL A 91 -24.88 -16.44 16.24
N LEU A 92 -25.88 -16.56 15.38
CA LEU A 92 -25.75 -17.03 14.00
C LEU A 92 -25.59 -15.82 13.09
N ALA A 93 -24.52 -15.75 12.31
CA ALA A 93 -24.31 -14.73 11.30
C ALA A 93 -24.15 -15.37 9.92
N GLU A 94 -24.93 -14.91 8.95
CA GLU A 94 -24.76 -15.33 7.55
C GLU A 94 -23.45 -14.79 6.95
N SER A 95 -22.89 -13.72 7.53
CA SER A 95 -21.59 -13.17 7.14
C SER A 95 -20.44 -13.99 7.75
N GLU A 96 -19.36 -14.19 7.00
CA GLU A 96 -18.10 -14.74 7.52
C GLU A 96 -17.32 -13.74 8.39
N SER A 97 -17.70 -12.46 8.36
CA SER A 97 -17.03 -11.39 9.10
C SER A 97 -17.84 -10.93 10.31
N VAL A 98 -17.11 -10.57 11.38
CA VAL A 98 -17.70 -10.04 12.61
C VAL A 98 -18.07 -8.56 12.42
N THR A 99 -19.34 -8.29 12.08
CA THR A 99 -19.86 -6.92 11.94
C THR A 99 -20.19 -6.27 13.29
N ARG A 100 -20.59 -4.99 13.28
CA ARG A 100 -21.05 -4.30 14.48
C ARG A 100 -22.31 -4.95 15.05
N GLU A 101 -23.29 -5.27 14.21
CA GLU A 101 -24.54 -5.90 14.61
C GLU A 101 -24.31 -7.29 15.20
N VAL A 102 -23.37 -8.06 14.62
CA VAL A 102 -22.93 -9.34 15.16
C VAL A 102 -22.30 -9.17 16.54
N MET A 103 -21.43 -8.17 16.72
CA MET A 103 -20.84 -7.87 18.03
C MET A 103 -21.87 -7.45 19.07
N ASP A 104 -22.84 -6.62 18.70
CA ASP A 104 -23.90 -6.15 19.60
C ASP A 104 -24.78 -7.34 20.04
N ALA A 105 -25.11 -8.26 19.11
CA ALA A 105 -25.82 -9.49 19.42
C ALA A 105 -25.01 -10.42 20.34
N LEU A 106 -23.71 -10.56 20.13
CA LEU A 106 -22.82 -11.34 21.00
C LEU A 106 -22.77 -10.77 22.41
N VAL A 107 -22.65 -9.46 22.56
CA VAL A 107 -22.67 -8.79 23.87
C VAL A 107 -23.97 -9.10 24.62
N LEU A 108 -25.12 -9.07 23.94
CA LEU A 108 -26.41 -9.41 24.54
C LEU A 108 -26.49 -10.90 24.94
N ALA A 109 -26.02 -11.81 24.08
CA ALA A 109 -25.99 -13.24 24.39
C ALA A 109 -25.11 -13.56 25.61
N VAL A 110 -23.93 -12.93 25.70
CA VAL A 110 -23.05 -13.05 26.86
C VAL A 110 -23.71 -12.45 28.11
N SER A 111 -24.39 -11.32 27.98
CA SER A 111 -25.12 -10.70 29.10
C SER A 111 -26.20 -11.64 29.66
N ASP A 112 -26.97 -12.27 28.78
CA ASP A 112 -28.00 -13.24 29.19
C ASP A 112 -27.39 -14.45 29.87
N ALA A 113 -26.32 -15.01 29.29
CA ALA A 113 -25.63 -16.16 29.87
C ALA A 113 -25.04 -15.84 31.25
N VAL A 114 -24.36 -14.69 31.41
CA VAL A 114 -23.78 -14.27 32.68
C VAL A 114 -24.86 -14.05 33.75
N ALA A 115 -26.04 -13.56 33.37
CA ALA A 115 -27.15 -13.32 34.27
C ALA A 115 -28.04 -14.55 34.51
N GLY A 116 -27.77 -15.69 33.86
CA GLY A 116 -28.60 -16.90 33.95
C GLY A 116 -30.00 -16.74 33.35
N ARG A 117 -30.19 -15.80 32.42
CA ARG A 117 -31.47 -15.63 31.71
C ARG A 117 -31.62 -16.70 30.63
N PRO A 118 -32.85 -17.13 30.28
CA PRO A 118 -33.07 -18.12 29.23
C PRO A 118 -32.34 -17.79 27.93
N GLY A 119 -31.74 -18.81 27.31
CA GLY A 119 -31.02 -18.65 26.05
C GLY A 119 -31.94 -18.23 24.91
N THR A 120 -31.44 -17.35 24.05
CA THR A 120 -32.11 -16.98 22.80
C THR A 120 -31.09 -17.01 21.68
N ILE A 121 -31.36 -17.86 20.67
CA ILE A 121 -30.57 -17.90 19.44
C ILE A 121 -30.82 -16.60 18.67
N ARG A 122 -29.73 -15.90 18.34
CA ARG A 122 -29.79 -14.61 17.66
C ARG A 122 -29.28 -14.76 16.24
N THR A 123 -30.14 -14.52 15.25
CA THR A 123 -29.78 -14.64 13.84
C THR A 123 -29.58 -13.27 13.21
N ILE A 124 -28.39 -13.03 12.66
CA ILE A 124 -27.99 -11.82 11.94
C ILE A 124 -27.86 -12.14 10.46
N LYS A 125 -28.83 -11.65 9.70
CA LYS A 125 -28.82 -11.76 8.23
C LYS A 125 -27.68 -10.93 7.64
N LYS A 126 -27.10 -11.43 6.56
CA LYS A 126 -26.15 -10.66 5.75
C LYS A 126 -26.94 -9.50 5.14
N LYS A 127 -26.58 -8.27 5.49
CA LYS A 127 -27.11 -7.11 4.76
C LYS A 127 -26.68 -7.27 3.30
N GLU A 128 -27.64 -7.22 2.38
CA GLU A 128 -27.34 -7.03 0.97
C GLU A 128 -26.59 -5.70 0.84
N THR A 129 -25.27 -5.78 0.77
CA THR A 129 -24.46 -4.65 0.38
C THR A 129 -24.70 -4.40 -1.10
N SER A 130 -25.69 -3.55 -1.40
CA SER A 130 -25.95 -2.98 -2.72
C SER A 130 -24.84 -2.03 -3.21
N ILE A 131 -23.71 -1.95 -2.49
CA ILE A 131 -22.53 -1.18 -2.90
C ILE A 131 -21.35 -2.14 -2.93
N VAL A 132 -21.11 -2.73 -4.08
CA VAL A 132 -19.76 -3.19 -4.44
C VAL A 132 -18.88 -1.94 -4.38
N ARG A 133 -18.16 -1.72 -3.27
CA ARG A 133 -17.10 -0.71 -3.24
C ARG A 133 -16.10 -1.13 -4.30
N LYS A 134 -16.16 -0.49 -5.48
CA LYS A 134 -15.15 -0.65 -6.53
C LYS A 134 -13.81 -0.40 -5.85
N LYS A 135 -12.87 -1.35 -5.95
CA LYS A 135 -11.51 -1.11 -5.50
C LYS A 135 -11.04 0.19 -6.16
N PRO A 136 -10.46 1.13 -5.39
CA PRO A 136 -9.95 2.35 -5.98
C PRO A 136 -8.92 2.00 -7.05
N ARG A 137 -9.00 2.66 -8.21
CA ARG A 137 -8.09 2.39 -9.33
C ARG A 137 -6.64 2.74 -8.96
N LEU A 138 -6.45 3.78 -8.15
CA LEU A 138 -5.15 4.22 -7.64
C LEU A 138 -4.68 3.35 -6.46
N GLY A 139 -3.49 2.78 -6.61
CA GLY A 139 -2.78 2.07 -5.55
C GLY A 139 -2.16 3.00 -4.49
N PRO A 140 -1.27 2.50 -3.62
CA PRO A 140 -0.53 3.34 -2.69
C PRO A 140 0.48 4.23 -3.43
N ILE A 141 0.72 5.45 -2.91
CA ILE A 141 1.80 6.32 -3.35
C ILE A 141 2.91 6.25 -2.30
N ALA A 142 4.06 5.69 -2.67
CA ALA A 142 5.20 5.44 -1.76
C ALA A 142 6.49 5.98 -2.35
N GLU A 143 7.48 6.31 -1.53
CA GLU A 143 8.80 6.75 -2.00
C GLU A 143 9.50 5.69 -2.85
N HIS A 144 10.21 6.16 -3.88
CA HIS A 144 10.97 5.31 -4.78
C HIS A 144 12.31 4.94 -4.16
N LYS A 145 12.71 3.67 -4.26
CA LYS A 145 13.92 3.17 -3.58
C LYS A 145 15.24 3.63 -4.22
N TYR A 146 15.21 3.96 -5.50
CA TYR A 146 16.42 4.19 -6.30
C TYR A 146 16.53 5.60 -6.89
N TYR A 147 15.45 6.37 -6.87
CA TYR A 147 15.39 7.69 -7.49
C TYR A 147 15.06 8.68 -6.38
N GLU A 148 15.97 9.61 -6.14
CA GLU A 148 15.75 10.76 -5.23
C GLU A 148 14.53 11.55 -5.69
N ASN A 149 13.74 12.02 -4.72
CA ASN A 149 12.54 12.83 -4.96
C ASN A 149 11.55 12.18 -5.94
N ALA A 150 11.43 10.85 -5.92
CA ALA A 150 10.52 10.11 -6.77
C ALA A 150 9.60 9.18 -5.96
N PHE A 151 8.44 8.84 -6.53
CA PHE A 151 7.39 8.07 -5.84
C PHE A 151 6.77 7.02 -6.76
N TYR A 152 6.58 5.80 -6.27
CA TYR A 152 5.78 4.78 -6.95
C TYR A 152 4.32 5.21 -7.04
N ILE A 153 3.74 5.10 -8.23
CA ILE A 153 2.31 5.24 -8.51
C ILE A 153 1.84 4.02 -9.30
N SER A 154 0.65 3.50 -8.99
CA SER A 154 0.03 2.46 -9.82
C SER A 154 -1.44 2.73 -10.06
N TRP A 155 -1.90 2.49 -11.28
CA TRP A 155 -3.29 2.72 -11.68
C TRP A 155 -3.86 1.47 -12.36
N THR A 156 -5.04 1.04 -11.93
CA THR A 156 -5.78 -0.06 -12.57
C THR A 156 -6.50 0.48 -13.80
N LEU A 157 -6.12 0.01 -14.98
CA LEU A 157 -6.74 0.34 -16.27
C LEU A 157 -8.15 -0.24 -16.39
N ASN A 158 -8.92 0.21 -17.39
CA ASN A 158 -10.27 -0.32 -17.62
C ASN A 158 -10.25 -1.80 -18.01
N SER A 159 -9.17 -2.25 -18.65
CA SER A 159 -8.88 -3.67 -18.92
C SER A 159 -8.66 -4.52 -17.66
N GLY A 160 -8.48 -3.90 -16.49
CA GLY A 160 -8.08 -4.57 -15.25
C GLY A 160 -6.57 -4.75 -15.08
N ALA A 161 -5.77 -4.40 -16.09
CA ALA A 161 -4.30 -4.38 -15.98
C ALA A 161 -3.84 -3.28 -15.01
N VAL A 162 -2.73 -3.50 -14.30
CA VAL A 162 -2.15 -2.49 -13.39
C VAL A 162 -0.98 -1.82 -14.08
N GLN A 163 -1.16 -0.55 -14.43
CA GLN A 163 -0.08 0.29 -14.93
C GLN A 163 0.79 0.75 -13.76
N ARG A 164 2.09 0.48 -13.81
CA ARG A 164 3.08 0.94 -12.82
C ARG A 164 3.84 2.13 -13.38
N MET A 165 3.99 3.15 -12.56
CA MET A 165 4.53 4.45 -12.94
C MET A 165 5.35 5.02 -11.78
N VAL A 166 6.06 6.09 -12.09
CA VAL A 166 6.84 6.85 -11.12
C VAL A 166 6.48 8.33 -11.25
N ALA A 167 6.13 8.94 -10.12
CA ALA A 167 6.06 10.39 -9.98
C ALA A 167 7.49 10.90 -9.75
N MET A 168 8.08 11.55 -10.75
CA MET A 168 9.44 12.09 -10.71
C MET A 168 9.44 13.55 -10.28
N ASP A 169 10.60 14.04 -9.84
CA ASP A 169 10.83 15.45 -9.49
C ASP A 169 9.81 15.97 -8.47
N SER A 170 9.81 15.37 -7.28
CA SER A 170 8.87 15.66 -6.18
C SER A 170 7.41 15.48 -6.57
N GLY A 171 7.13 14.61 -7.54
CA GLY A 171 5.79 14.34 -8.06
C GLY A 171 5.31 15.32 -9.12
N ARG A 172 6.17 16.16 -9.68
CA ARG A 172 5.81 17.07 -10.76
C ARG A 172 5.46 16.36 -12.06
N TYR A 173 6.08 15.22 -12.35
CA TYR A 173 5.93 14.53 -13.62
C TYR A 173 5.60 13.05 -13.44
N LEU A 174 4.76 12.52 -14.32
CA LEU A 174 4.48 11.09 -14.40
C LEU A 174 5.37 10.46 -15.47
N ALA A 175 6.00 9.34 -15.14
CA ALA A 175 6.80 8.55 -16.05
C ALA A 175 6.53 7.05 -15.89
N ILE A 176 6.88 6.27 -16.90
CA ILE A 176 7.05 4.82 -16.78
C ILE A 176 8.53 4.55 -16.54
N ALA A 177 8.83 3.79 -15.50
CA ALA A 177 10.19 3.32 -15.23
C ALA A 177 10.14 1.79 -15.04
N GLU A 178 10.57 1.05 -16.05
CA GLU A 178 10.68 -0.41 -15.98
C GLU A 178 12.11 -0.81 -15.61
N ARG A 179 12.28 -1.32 -14.38
CA ARG A 179 13.51 -1.99 -13.89
C ARG A 179 14.81 -1.23 -14.17
N SER A 180 15.44 -1.51 -15.30
CA SER A 180 16.77 -1.05 -15.72
C SER A 180 16.74 0.07 -16.76
N GLU A 181 15.56 0.42 -17.27
CA GLU A 181 15.38 1.44 -18.29
C GLU A 181 15.26 2.84 -17.70
N ALA A 182 15.53 3.83 -18.56
CA ALA A 182 15.29 5.23 -18.27
C ALA A 182 13.81 5.46 -17.95
N PRO A 183 13.48 6.31 -16.96
CA PRO A 183 12.13 6.83 -16.86
C PRO A 183 11.77 7.53 -18.17
N ARG A 184 10.64 7.15 -18.78
CA ARG A 184 10.10 7.83 -19.97
C ARG A 184 8.80 8.52 -19.58
N PHE A 185 8.68 9.80 -19.91
CA PHE A 185 7.67 10.69 -19.35
C PHE A 185 6.35 10.61 -20.11
N ILE A 186 5.25 10.61 -19.36
CA ILE A 186 3.88 10.59 -19.87
C ILE A 186 3.33 12.02 -19.87
N CYS A 187 3.28 12.66 -18.70
CA CYS A 187 2.64 13.97 -18.53
C CYS A 187 3.12 14.72 -17.28
N VAL A 188 2.69 15.97 -17.16
CA VAL A 188 2.83 16.79 -15.95
C VAL A 188 1.73 16.41 -14.95
N LEU A 189 2.13 16.10 -13.71
CA LEU A 189 1.21 15.89 -12.58
C LEU A 189 1.05 17.12 -11.70
N GLY A 190 2.11 17.92 -11.55
CA GLY A 190 2.09 19.15 -10.73
C GLY A 190 1.95 18.93 -9.23
N LEU A 191 2.26 17.74 -8.69
CA LEU A 191 2.14 17.47 -7.26
C LEU A 191 3.18 18.19 -6.39
N ASP A 192 4.24 18.71 -7.01
CA ASP A 192 5.26 19.55 -6.37
C ASP A 192 4.66 20.80 -5.71
N LYS A 193 3.47 21.23 -6.16
CA LYS A 193 2.72 22.37 -5.63
C LYS A 193 1.56 21.98 -4.71
N VAL A 194 1.40 20.68 -4.43
CA VAL A 194 0.26 20.15 -3.68
C VAL A 194 0.76 19.56 -2.35
N PRO A 195 0.12 19.85 -1.20
CA PRO A 195 0.47 19.22 0.06
C PRO A 195 0.37 17.69 0.00
N ARG A 196 1.34 16.98 0.57
CA ARG A 196 1.46 15.51 0.46
C ARG A 196 0.20 14.74 0.87
N GLN A 197 -0.58 15.27 1.82
CA GLN A 197 -1.84 14.65 2.29
C GLN A 197 -2.95 14.70 1.22
N GLN A 198 -2.88 15.64 0.28
CA GLN A 198 -3.88 15.84 -0.78
C GLN A 198 -3.52 15.14 -2.09
N TRP A 199 -2.30 14.61 -2.20
CA TRP A 199 -1.79 13.97 -3.43
C TRP A 199 -2.72 12.89 -3.97
N ARG A 200 -3.34 12.09 -3.09
CA ARG A 200 -4.20 10.99 -3.54
C ARG A 200 -5.37 11.51 -4.38
N GLY A 201 -6.07 12.54 -3.90
CA GLY A 201 -7.19 13.14 -4.62
C GLY A 201 -6.75 13.83 -5.90
N ALA A 202 -5.61 14.54 -5.88
CA ALA A 202 -5.05 15.20 -7.06
C ALA A 202 -4.68 14.19 -8.16
N VAL A 203 -4.00 13.10 -7.81
CA VAL A 203 -3.64 12.03 -8.76
C VAL A 203 -4.88 11.32 -9.28
N GLU A 204 -5.84 10.99 -8.41
CA GLU A 204 -7.10 10.38 -8.85
C GLU A 204 -7.83 11.27 -9.86
N GLY A 205 -7.92 12.57 -9.62
CA GLY A 205 -8.54 13.52 -10.56
C GLY A 205 -7.87 13.52 -11.94
N ILE A 206 -6.54 13.61 -11.97
CA ILE A 206 -5.77 13.64 -13.24
C ILE A 206 -5.90 12.30 -13.98
N LEU A 207 -5.66 11.18 -13.30
CA LEU A 207 -5.62 9.86 -13.95
C LEU A 207 -7.01 9.33 -14.33
N GLN A 208 -8.06 9.82 -13.69
CA GLN A 208 -9.43 9.42 -14.02
C GLN A 208 -9.87 9.95 -15.38
N ASP A 209 -9.35 11.11 -15.78
CA ASP A 209 -9.65 11.74 -17.08
C ASP A 209 -8.79 11.17 -18.22
N MET A 210 -7.76 10.37 -17.89
CA MET A 210 -6.93 9.67 -18.86
C MET A 210 -7.58 8.37 -19.34
N SER A 211 -7.52 8.15 -20.64
CA SER A 211 -7.83 6.89 -21.30
C SER A 211 -6.70 5.88 -21.15
N ASP A 212 -6.99 4.59 -21.35
CA ASP A 212 -5.97 3.53 -21.27
C ASP A 212 -4.82 3.75 -22.29
N SER A 213 -5.08 4.44 -23.42
CA SER A 213 -4.06 4.79 -24.43
C SER A 213 -3.16 5.97 -24.04
N ASP A 214 -3.52 6.75 -23.03
CA ASP A 214 -2.72 7.91 -22.60
C ASP A 214 -1.55 7.48 -21.70
N PHE A 215 -1.51 6.22 -21.26
CA PHE A 215 -0.44 5.65 -20.45
C PHE A 215 0.74 5.16 -21.30
N VAL A 216 1.13 5.95 -22.31
CA VAL A 216 2.27 5.69 -23.18
C VAL A 216 3.26 6.85 -23.04
N PRO A 217 4.58 6.59 -22.91
CA PRO A 217 5.54 7.68 -22.78
C PRO A 217 5.64 8.51 -24.06
N ALA A 218 5.56 9.83 -23.92
CA ALA A 218 5.71 10.79 -25.00
C ALA A 218 7.18 11.05 -25.36
N SER A 219 8.07 11.05 -24.36
CA SER A 219 9.45 11.52 -24.50
C SER A 219 10.39 10.99 -23.42
N THR A 220 11.69 11.18 -23.63
CA THR A 220 12.77 10.79 -22.70
C THR A 220 12.88 11.73 -21.49
N PHE A 221 12.59 13.02 -21.68
CA PHE A 221 12.51 14.05 -20.64
C PHE A 221 11.13 14.72 -20.69
N PRO A 222 10.71 15.45 -19.64
CA PRO A 222 9.42 16.15 -19.67
C PRO A 222 9.26 17.19 -20.79
N TRP A 223 10.36 17.62 -21.41
CA TRP A 223 10.40 18.67 -22.43
C TRP A 223 10.81 18.17 -23.82
N GLY A 224 11.04 16.86 -24.00
CA GLY A 224 11.50 16.30 -25.26
C GLY A 224 12.51 15.18 -25.06
N ASP A 225 13.26 14.84 -26.11
CA ASP A 225 14.21 13.72 -26.08
C ASP A 225 15.65 14.13 -25.77
N GLU A 226 15.90 15.42 -25.60
CA GLU A 226 17.23 15.99 -25.48
C GLU A 226 17.44 16.71 -24.14
N LEU A 227 18.51 16.37 -23.43
CA LEU A 227 19.00 17.14 -22.27
C LEU A 227 19.99 18.23 -22.69
N PHE A 228 20.74 17.98 -23.78
CA PHE A 228 21.63 18.92 -24.42
C PHE A 228 21.17 19.15 -25.85
N ILE A 229 21.32 20.37 -26.34
CA ILE A 229 21.01 20.81 -27.70
C ILE A 229 22.25 21.48 -28.32
N GLY A 230 22.18 21.82 -29.61
CA GLY A 230 23.25 22.47 -30.34
C GLY A 230 24.06 21.52 -31.26
N LEU A 231 25.11 22.05 -31.88
CA LEU A 231 25.85 21.40 -32.96
C LEU A 231 26.45 20.04 -32.59
N GLN A 232 26.88 19.88 -31.34
CA GLN A 232 27.55 18.67 -30.85
C GLN A 232 26.83 18.02 -29.66
N ALA A 233 25.50 18.21 -29.55
CA ALA A 233 24.70 17.63 -28.47
C ALA A 233 24.85 16.10 -28.34
N GLU A 234 24.90 15.41 -29.48
CA GLU A 234 25.06 13.95 -29.55
C GLU A 234 26.41 13.45 -28.99
N ALA A 235 27.40 14.33 -28.89
CA ALA A 235 28.69 14.00 -28.28
C ALA A 235 28.60 13.89 -26.75
N VAL A 236 27.49 14.30 -26.14
CA VAL A 236 27.22 14.22 -24.71
C VAL A 236 26.54 12.89 -24.37
N GLY A 237 27.27 12.01 -23.69
CA GLY A 237 26.78 10.71 -23.25
C GLY A 237 25.87 10.82 -22.04
N ILE A 238 24.56 10.83 -22.27
CA ILE A 238 23.56 10.84 -21.20
C ILE A 238 23.25 9.40 -20.79
N SER A 239 23.43 9.10 -19.50
CA SER A 239 23.04 7.80 -18.96
C SER A 239 21.51 7.61 -19.07
N PRO A 240 21.02 6.44 -19.52
CA PRO A 240 19.61 6.12 -19.44
C PRO A 240 19.05 6.28 -18.01
N LYS A 241 19.88 6.15 -16.97
CA LYS A 241 19.43 6.27 -15.58
C LYS A 241 19.40 7.71 -15.04
N PHE A 242 19.49 8.72 -15.89
CA PHE A 242 19.46 10.12 -15.47
C PHE A 242 18.28 10.38 -14.54
N ASN A 243 18.58 10.68 -13.29
CA ASN A 243 17.56 10.97 -12.30
C ASN A 243 17.23 12.46 -12.30
N LEU A 244 16.13 12.82 -12.94
CA LEU A 244 15.64 14.20 -12.97
C LEU A 244 15.46 14.83 -11.57
N GLY A 245 15.11 14.01 -10.57
CA GLY A 245 14.91 14.44 -9.18
C GLY A 245 16.19 14.59 -8.36
N ALA A 246 17.36 14.22 -8.89
CA ALA A 246 18.62 14.29 -8.17
C ALA A 246 19.13 15.74 -8.02
N THR A 247 20.00 15.94 -7.03
CA THR A 247 20.69 17.22 -6.78
C THR A 247 21.99 17.37 -7.58
N SER A 248 22.56 16.25 -8.05
CA SER A 248 23.76 16.22 -8.88
C SER A 248 23.74 15.06 -9.85
N TRP A 249 24.45 15.20 -10.96
CA TRP A 249 24.63 14.11 -11.92
C TRP A 249 25.98 14.21 -12.63
N GLY A 250 26.66 13.08 -12.78
CA GLY A 250 27.90 12.99 -13.56
C GLY A 250 27.62 12.39 -14.94
N LEU A 251 28.21 12.97 -15.98
CA LEU A 251 28.12 12.45 -17.34
C LEU A 251 29.44 12.68 -18.10
N THR A 252 29.59 12.05 -19.25
CA THR A 252 30.80 12.16 -20.07
C THR A 252 30.46 12.70 -21.45
N ALA A 253 31.34 13.46 -22.06
CA ALA A 253 31.19 13.94 -23.42
C ALA A 253 32.49 13.82 -24.24
N ASN A 254 32.37 13.94 -25.56
CA ASN A 254 33.48 14.07 -26.50
C ASN A 254 33.22 15.25 -27.45
N VAL A 255 32.98 16.44 -26.90
CA VAL A 255 32.75 17.65 -27.68
C VAL A 255 34.08 18.14 -28.24
N ASP A 256 34.21 18.14 -29.57
CA ASP A 256 35.43 18.52 -30.27
C ASP A 256 35.65 20.02 -30.21
N GLY A 257 36.89 20.44 -29.95
CA GLY A 257 37.28 21.85 -29.86
C GLY A 257 36.83 22.61 -28.61
N ALA A 258 36.09 21.99 -27.68
CA ALA A 258 35.65 22.65 -26.45
C ALA A 258 36.85 23.03 -25.54
N ASP A 259 37.04 24.34 -25.31
CA ASP A 259 38.13 24.90 -24.50
C ASP A 259 37.64 25.67 -23.27
N ALA A 260 36.34 25.98 -23.21
CA ALA A 260 35.70 26.68 -22.10
C ALA A 260 34.27 26.14 -21.84
N PHE A 261 33.72 26.46 -20.67
CA PHE A 261 32.32 26.20 -20.37
C PHE A 261 31.69 27.34 -19.57
N THR A 262 30.37 27.47 -19.70
CA THR A 262 29.51 28.33 -18.87
C THR A 262 28.60 27.44 -18.02
N GLU A 263 27.76 28.02 -17.17
CA GLU A 263 26.77 27.25 -16.41
C GLU A 263 25.77 26.49 -17.29
N VAL A 264 25.67 26.80 -18.59
CA VAL A 264 24.69 26.19 -19.49
C VAL A 264 25.31 25.57 -20.74
N ALA A 265 26.57 25.89 -21.10
CA ALA A 265 27.13 25.52 -22.40
C ALA A 265 28.61 25.11 -22.36
N LEU A 266 29.02 24.29 -23.34
CA LEU A 266 30.41 24.06 -23.71
C LEU A 266 30.75 24.89 -24.95
N CYS A 267 31.90 25.55 -24.94
CA CYS A 267 32.28 26.54 -25.94
C CYS A 267 33.68 26.29 -26.52
N ALA A 268 33.90 26.77 -27.75
CA ALA A 268 35.21 27.03 -28.34
C ALA A 268 35.38 28.55 -28.48
N GLY A 269 36.14 29.18 -27.59
CA GLY A 269 36.18 30.64 -27.48
C GLY A 269 34.79 31.22 -27.17
N SER A 270 34.19 31.93 -28.13
CA SER A 270 32.84 32.51 -28.01
C SER A 270 31.73 31.68 -28.67
N GLU A 271 32.08 30.61 -29.39
CA GLU A 271 31.11 29.77 -30.09
C GLU A 271 30.54 28.70 -29.14
N VAL A 272 29.21 28.59 -29.07
CA VAL A 272 28.52 27.54 -28.32
C VAL A 272 28.46 26.28 -29.16
N LEU A 273 29.10 25.21 -28.68
CA LEU A 273 29.16 23.92 -29.37
C LEU A 273 27.98 23.03 -28.96
N THR A 274 27.64 23.05 -27.68
CA THR A 274 26.44 22.42 -27.13
C THR A 274 26.03 23.11 -25.83
N GLU A 275 24.74 23.09 -25.53
CA GLU A 275 24.17 23.69 -24.33
C GLU A 275 23.06 22.84 -23.73
N LEU A 276 22.81 23.01 -22.43
CA LEU A 276 21.68 22.40 -21.75
C LEU A 276 20.38 22.89 -22.38
N HIS A 277 19.42 21.97 -22.51
CA HIS A 277 18.08 22.33 -22.96
C HIS A 277 17.49 23.41 -22.03
N PRO A 278 16.85 24.48 -22.57
CA PRO A 278 16.35 25.60 -21.76
C PRO A 278 15.46 25.17 -20.58
N GLU A 279 14.55 24.23 -20.80
CA GLU A 279 13.72 23.67 -19.71
C GLU A 279 14.54 22.98 -18.61
N ALA A 280 15.67 22.34 -18.93
CA ALA A 280 16.55 21.77 -17.92
C ALA A 280 17.16 22.89 -17.05
N VAL A 281 17.60 23.97 -17.69
CA VAL A 281 18.13 25.17 -17.03
C VAL A 281 17.08 25.82 -16.13
N ASP A 282 15.85 25.97 -16.62
CA ASP A 282 14.72 26.46 -15.83
C ASP A 282 14.41 25.57 -14.62
N ARG A 283 14.80 24.28 -14.68
CA ARG A 283 14.69 23.34 -13.54
C ARG A 283 15.90 23.37 -12.62
N GLY A 284 16.77 24.34 -12.83
CA GLY A 284 17.93 24.62 -12.01
C GLY A 284 19.13 23.75 -12.35
N TRP A 285 19.07 22.92 -13.39
CA TRP A 285 20.24 22.17 -13.85
C TRP A 285 21.25 23.11 -14.48
N ARG A 286 22.51 22.94 -14.10
CA ARG A 286 23.64 23.70 -14.63
C ARG A 286 24.89 22.85 -14.70
N ILE A 287 25.75 23.17 -15.64
CA ILE A 287 27.12 22.67 -15.72
C ILE A 287 27.91 23.34 -14.60
N ALA A 288 28.35 22.54 -13.64
CA ALA A 288 29.10 23.02 -12.49
C ALA A 288 30.61 22.88 -12.67
N ASN A 289 31.03 21.85 -13.41
CA ASN A 289 32.43 21.54 -13.62
C ASN A 289 32.59 20.68 -14.88
N VAL A 290 33.69 20.90 -15.60
CA VAL A 290 34.09 20.11 -16.77
C VAL A 290 35.58 19.81 -16.64
N GLN A 291 35.94 18.53 -16.61
CA GLN A 291 37.33 18.10 -16.48
C GLN A 291 37.74 17.26 -17.68
N LEU A 292 38.88 17.59 -18.28
CA LEU A 292 39.47 16.73 -19.29
C LEU A 292 40.11 15.51 -18.62
N ARG A 293 39.73 14.32 -19.09
CA ARG A 293 40.22 13.04 -18.62
C ARG A 293 40.78 12.25 -19.78
N THR A 294 41.58 11.23 -19.49
CA THR A 294 42.04 10.25 -20.48
C THR A 294 41.48 8.89 -20.13
N GLY A 295 40.70 8.33 -21.04
CA GLY A 295 40.08 7.01 -20.92
C GLY A 295 40.69 6.01 -21.89
N ARG A 296 40.08 4.82 -21.94
CA ARG A 296 40.51 3.72 -22.83
C ARG A 296 40.50 4.11 -24.32
N TYR A 297 39.62 5.01 -24.72
CA TYR A 297 39.39 5.41 -26.11
C TYR A 297 39.96 6.79 -26.45
N GLY A 298 40.79 7.36 -25.57
CA GLY A 298 41.37 8.69 -25.75
C GLY A 298 40.87 9.71 -24.73
N PRO A 299 41.12 11.01 -24.98
CA PRO A 299 40.65 12.08 -24.12
C PRO A 299 39.13 12.22 -24.19
N TYR A 300 38.49 12.57 -23.07
CA TYR A 300 37.06 12.84 -22.97
C TYR A 300 36.80 13.91 -21.90
N GLN A 301 35.64 14.57 -21.96
CA GLN A 301 35.20 15.49 -20.91
C GLN A 301 34.36 14.76 -19.86
N GLU A 302 34.71 14.88 -18.59
CA GLU A 302 33.88 14.51 -17.45
C GLU A 302 33.11 15.76 -17.00
N ILE A 303 31.78 15.72 -17.09
CA ILE A 303 30.88 16.85 -16.82
C ILE A 303 30.12 16.56 -15.54
N GLN A 304 30.14 17.51 -14.61
CA GLN A 304 29.31 17.50 -13.42
C GLN A 304 28.15 18.50 -13.59
N LEU A 305 26.94 17.98 -13.53
CA LEU A 305 25.73 18.77 -13.40
C LEU A 305 25.35 18.91 -11.93
N LEU A 306 24.93 20.11 -11.54
CA LEU A 306 24.29 20.37 -10.26
C LEU A 306 22.91 20.97 -10.49
N ARG A 307 21.98 20.67 -9.58
CA ARG A 307 20.65 21.24 -9.59
C ARG A 307 20.51 22.26 -8.46
N ARG A 308 20.12 23.49 -8.80
CA ARG A 308 19.75 24.49 -7.79
C ARG A 308 18.49 24.01 -7.06
N PRO A 309 18.43 24.14 -5.73
CA PRO A 309 17.17 23.92 -5.02
C PRO A 309 16.10 24.87 -5.59
N PRO A 310 14.84 24.43 -5.68
CA PRO A 310 13.77 25.33 -6.08
C PRO A 310 13.77 26.55 -5.14
N VAL A 311 13.70 27.74 -5.72
CA VAL A 311 13.53 28.98 -4.94
C VAL A 311 12.18 28.84 -4.24
N GLU A 312 12.19 28.78 -2.90
CA GLU A 312 10.97 28.86 -2.12
C GLU A 312 10.36 30.24 -2.38
N THR A 313 9.31 30.28 -3.18
CA THR A 313 8.45 31.46 -3.26
C THR A 313 7.59 31.46 -2.00
N GLU A 314 7.88 32.40 -1.10
CA GLU A 314 7.02 32.73 0.06
C GLU A 314 5.56 33.01 -0.33
#